data_AF-A0AAE5RTC6-F1
#
_entry.id   AF-A0AAE5RTC6-F1
#
_cell.length_a   1.000
_cell.length_b   1.000
_cell.length_c   1.000
_cell.angle_alpha   90.00
_cell.angle_beta   90.00
_cell.angle_gamma   90.00
#
_symmetry.space_group_name_H-M   'P 1'
#
loop_
_entity.id
_entity.type
_entity.pdbx_description
1 polymer ?
#
loop_
_entity_poly.entity_id
_entity_poly.type
_entity_poly.pdbx_seq_one_letter_code
_entity_poly.pdbx_strand_id
1 'polypeptide(L)'
;MKETIRINGITLCHKNSNGYVRSTLPDVCLTPPKPVPVPYTNTAFARDLANGTTTVFSHGGAMNGVRGSRFAKSIGDEPGSSGGVKSGTHLHEATFLSWSPNVFMQGRAVTRLTDKMLLNKGNTVSVGGYKTDLPEGHPERYLCEVGCRCYALHRPRNSVTEGLEWMDEVLPRDDEASPGRYQRCVDATIQAQYPNTVLGGSMPVGDPRTNYGYISELGFWDPNNPSNTFPDKPPGNVILQGEEYDIPKVPRRAPWGGTRWFNVRGSRWLDVVKVENGQMTHMYDMKFPGDKFPNDAAKARAYEDIADRHGAEYSEFVVLDECDNCEESVRQREQERQWEAESRWRELQKGLENPIWLPLPGRRFPGRLIPIK
;
A
#
# COMPACT_ATOMS: atom_id res chain seq x y z
N MET A 1 2.27 6.52 -17.46
CA MET A 1 2.94 6.50 -18.79
C MET A 1 4.38 5.99 -18.64
N LYS A 2 4.98 5.39 -19.67
CA LYS A 2 6.42 5.12 -19.69
C LYS A 2 7.21 6.42 -19.90
N GLU A 3 8.20 6.67 -19.06
CA GLU A 3 9.08 7.84 -19.15
C GLU A 3 10.05 7.72 -20.32
N THR A 4 9.98 8.65 -21.26
CA THR A 4 10.88 8.67 -22.44
C THR A 4 11.84 9.85 -22.46
N ILE A 5 11.52 10.93 -21.74
CA ILE A 5 12.34 12.14 -21.69
C ILE A 5 13.36 12.05 -20.56
N ARG A 6 14.63 12.26 -20.91
CA ARG A 6 15.76 12.28 -19.96
C ARG A 6 16.33 13.68 -19.81
N ILE A 7 16.56 14.10 -18.58
CA ILE A 7 17.15 15.38 -18.19
C ILE A 7 18.43 15.10 -17.40
N ASN A 8 19.59 15.47 -17.96
CA ASN A 8 20.91 15.07 -17.48
C ASN A 8 21.02 13.54 -17.24
N GLY A 9 20.53 12.75 -18.20
CA GLY A 9 20.65 11.29 -18.17
C GLY A 9 19.63 10.54 -17.31
N ILE A 10 18.77 11.23 -16.56
CA ILE A 10 17.75 10.62 -15.69
C ILE A 10 16.34 11.11 -16.03
N THR A 11 15.29 10.36 -15.70
CA THR A 11 13.93 10.61 -16.19
C THR A 11 13.32 11.91 -15.65
N LEU A 12 12.55 12.60 -16.49
CA LEU A 12 11.79 13.81 -16.13
C LEU A 12 10.67 13.47 -15.14
N CYS A 13 10.47 14.26 -14.10
CA CYS A 13 9.23 14.20 -13.32
C CYS A 13 8.13 14.94 -14.08
N HIS A 14 7.00 14.30 -14.35
CA HIS A 14 5.83 14.97 -14.93
C HIS A 14 4.52 14.35 -14.42
N LYS A 15 3.42 15.09 -14.55
CA LYS A 15 2.13 14.74 -13.93
C LYS A 15 1.53 13.42 -14.41
N ASN A 16 1.84 13.00 -15.63
CA ASN A 16 1.32 11.76 -16.21
C ASN A 16 2.27 10.56 -16.02
N SER A 17 3.37 10.77 -15.30
CA SER A 17 4.29 9.69 -14.94
C SER A 17 3.68 8.78 -13.89
N ASN A 18 4.13 7.54 -13.86
CA ASN A 18 3.83 6.61 -12.76
C ASN A 18 4.80 6.79 -11.59
N GLY A 19 5.49 7.94 -11.53
CA GLY A 19 6.47 8.16 -10.50
C GLY A 19 5.85 8.48 -9.15
N TYR A 20 6.57 8.12 -8.11
CA TYR A 20 6.20 8.29 -6.72
C TYR A 20 7.43 8.65 -5.90
N VAL A 21 7.21 9.14 -4.69
CA VAL A 21 8.26 9.33 -3.71
C VAL A 21 7.79 8.72 -2.40
N ARG A 22 8.65 7.91 -1.78
CA ARG A 22 8.41 7.29 -0.47
C ARG A 22 9.38 7.86 0.54
N SER A 23 8.91 8.12 1.75
CA SER A 23 9.74 8.59 2.87
C SER A 23 10.85 7.58 3.13
N THR A 24 12.08 8.07 3.26
CA THR A 24 13.22 7.23 3.66
C THR A 24 13.42 7.25 5.17
N LEU A 25 12.98 8.33 5.82
CA LEU A 25 12.89 8.40 7.27
C LEU A 25 11.43 8.23 7.69
N PRO A 26 11.16 7.73 8.91
CA PRO A 26 9.80 7.64 9.41
C PRO A 26 9.12 9.01 9.48
N ASP A 27 7.86 9.05 9.10
CA ASP A 27 6.96 10.18 9.27
C ASP A 27 6.33 10.12 10.65
N VAL A 28 6.96 10.77 11.63
CA VAL A 28 6.49 10.72 13.01
C VAL A 28 5.29 11.66 13.18
N CYS A 29 4.10 11.09 13.39
CA CYS A 29 2.84 11.82 13.52
C CYS A 29 2.17 11.55 14.87
N LEU A 30 1.39 12.52 15.35
CA LEU A 30 0.59 12.42 16.56
C LEU A 30 -0.69 11.63 16.27
N THR A 31 -0.87 10.53 16.98
CA THR A 31 -1.94 9.55 16.71
C THR A 31 -2.99 9.54 17.82
N PRO A 32 -4.30 9.74 17.53
CA PRO A 32 -5.35 9.64 18.53
C PRO A 32 -5.48 8.25 19.18
N PRO A 33 -6.17 8.10 20.33
CA PRO A 33 -7.02 9.09 21.00
C PRO A 33 -6.27 10.10 21.88
N LYS A 34 -5.04 9.79 22.30
CA LYS A 34 -4.12 10.74 22.93
C LYS A 34 -3.00 11.01 21.94
N PRO A 35 -2.62 12.26 21.64
CA PRO A 35 -1.65 12.59 20.60
C PRO A 35 -0.25 12.08 20.95
N VAL A 36 -0.01 10.80 20.70
CA VAL A 36 1.24 10.07 20.93
C VAL A 36 2.04 10.06 19.62
N PRO A 37 3.34 10.41 19.64
CA PRO A 37 4.21 10.30 18.48
C PRO A 37 4.37 8.85 18.01
N VAL A 38 3.95 8.54 16.79
CA VAL A 38 4.09 7.21 16.16
C VAL A 38 4.76 7.36 14.79
N PRO A 39 5.78 6.55 14.45
CA PRO A 39 6.40 6.55 13.12
C PRO A 39 5.48 5.91 12.07
N TYR A 40 5.30 6.58 10.93
CA TYR A 40 4.60 6.05 9.76
C TYR A 40 5.49 6.05 8.51
N THR A 41 5.09 5.30 7.50
CA THR A 41 5.60 5.50 6.14
C THR A 41 4.77 6.57 5.45
N ASN A 42 5.38 7.45 4.66
CA ASN A 42 4.65 8.41 3.85
C ASN A 42 5.01 8.29 2.37
N THR A 43 4.05 8.45 1.48
CA THR A 43 4.21 8.35 0.02
C THR A 43 3.45 9.46 -0.68
N ALA A 44 4.02 10.03 -1.74
CA ALA A 44 3.36 11.00 -2.60
C ALA A 44 3.58 10.65 -4.08
N PHE A 45 2.68 11.09 -4.95
CA PHE A 45 2.63 10.64 -6.34
C PHE A 45 2.76 11.80 -7.34
N ALA A 46 3.43 11.54 -8.46
CA ALA A 46 3.55 12.54 -9.52
C ALA A 46 2.21 12.91 -10.18
N ARG A 47 1.20 12.03 -10.14
CA ARG A 47 -0.16 12.36 -10.57
C ARG A 47 -0.75 13.57 -9.83
N ASP A 48 -0.30 13.81 -8.60
CA ASP A 48 -0.72 14.95 -7.78
C ASP A 48 0.14 16.19 -8.03
N LEU A 49 1.00 16.18 -9.05
CA LEU A 49 1.84 17.31 -9.40
C LEU A 49 0.99 18.57 -9.66
N ALA A 50 1.35 19.61 -8.91
CA ALA A 50 0.79 20.94 -8.94
C ALA A 50 1.92 21.97 -9.01
N ASN A 51 1.60 23.17 -9.48
CA ASN A 51 2.53 24.28 -9.65
C ASN A 51 3.77 23.95 -10.51
N GLY A 52 3.63 22.99 -11.42
CA GLY A 52 4.62 22.66 -12.44
C GLY A 52 4.62 23.69 -13.58
N THR A 53 4.95 23.23 -14.78
CA THR A 53 4.92 24.07 -15.98
C THR A 53 3.49 24.38 -16.46
N THR A 54 3.32 25.51 -17.14
CA THR A 54 2.02 25.95 -17.70
C THR A 54 2.00 26.12 -19.22
N THR A 55 3.16 26.21 -19.86
CA THR A 55 3.29 26.41 -21.32
C THR A 55 4.25 25.41 -21.99
N VAL A 56 4.99 24.64 -21.19
CA VAL A 56 5.90 23.59 -21.66
C VAL A 56 5.36 22.26 -21.17
N PHE A 57 4.96 21.39 -22.07
CA PHE A 57 4.35 20.10 -21.75
C PHE A 57 5.19 18.95 -22.29
N SER A 58 5.09 17.77 -21.68
CA SER A 58 5.65 16.52 -22.19
C SER A 58 4.56 15.46 -22.34
N HIS A 59 4.87 14.29 -22.92
CA HIS A 59 4.07 13.07 -22.69
C HIS A 59 2.55 13.25 -22.87
N GLY A 60 2.14 13.80 -24.02
CA GLY A 60 0.73 14.02 -24.35
C GLY A 60 0.06 15.18 -23.59
N GLY A 61 0.78 16.26 -23.29
CA GLY A 61 0.22 17.43 -22.61
C GLY A 61 0.41 17.44 -21.09
N ALA A 62 1.26 16.57 -20.55
CA ALA A 62 1.57 16.51 -19.14
C ALA A 62 2.31 17.76 -18.65
N MET A 63 1.88 18.27 -17.49
CA MET A 63 2.62 19.26 -16.71
C MET A 63 3.94 18.69 -16.24
N ASN A 64 5.04 19.42 -16.44
CA ASN A 64 6.38 19.01 -16.04
C ASN A 64 6.73 19.56 -14.65
N GLY A 65 7.49 18.76 -13.90
CA GLY A 65 8.01 19.13 -12.60
C GLY A 65 9.16 20.12 -12.72
N VAL A 66 9.11 21.17 -11.92
CA VAL A 66 10.11 22.25 -11.88
C VAL A 66 10.28 22.77 -10.45
N ARG A 67 11.36 23.48 -10.14
CA ARG A 67 11.62 24.07 -8.82
C ARG A 67 10.42 24.89 -8.34
N GLY A 68 9.89 24.59 -7.16
CA GLY A 68 8.67 25.19 -6.60
C GLY A 68 7.36 24.47 -6.96
N SER A 69 7.43 23.41 -7.77
CA SER A 69 6.33 22.46 -7.92
C SER A 69 6.26 21.51 -6.73
N ARG A 70 5.13 20.81 -6.60
CA ARG A 70 4.83 19.93 -5.46
C ARG A 70 3.87 18.82 -5.87
N PHE A 71 3.87 17.71 -5.15
CA PHE A 71 2.75 16.79 -5.17
C PHE A 71 1.75 17.25 -4.12
N ALA A 72 0.51 17.51 -4.53
CA ALA A 72 -0.48 18.21 -3.70
C ALA A 72 -0.85 17.46 -2.42
N LYS A 73 -0.67 16.15 -2.39
CA LYS A 73 -1.02 15.28 -1.26
C LYS A 73 0.03 14.20 -1.09
N SER A 74 0.28 13.83 0.16
CA SER A 74 1.00 12.63 0.57
C SER A 74 0.10 11.77 1.48
N ILE A 75 0.34 10.47 1.53
CA ILE A 75 -0.52 9.44 2.16
C ILE A 75 0.33 8.37 2.86
N GLY A 76 -0.29 7.50 3.66
CA GLY A 76 0.37 6.44 4.43
C GLY A 76 0.51 6.74 5.92
N ASP A 77 0.22 7.98 6.33
CA ASP A 77 0.22 8.49 7.70
C ASP A 77 -1.21 8.79 8.22
N GLU A 78 -2.25 8.22 7.60
CA GLU A 78 -3.67 8.40 7.94
C GLU A 78 -3.99 8.19 9.44
N PRO A 79 -3.39 7.22 10.16
CA PRO A 79 -3.67 7.06 11.58
C PRO A 79 -3.18 8.26 12.43
N GLY A 80 -2.12 8.94 11.98
CA GLY A 80 -1.53 10.13 12.58
C GLY A 80 -2.34 11.42 12.38
N SER A 81 -3.65 11.34 12.58
CA SER A 81 -4.61 12.40 12.25
C SER A 81 -4.56 13.65 13.15
N SER A 82 -3.79 13.62 14.24
CA SER A 82 -3.46 14.85 15.01
C SER A 82 -2.27 15.62 14.42
N GLY A 83 -1.72 15.15 13.30
CA GLY A 83 -0.70 15.83 12.50
C GLY A 83 0.73 15.43 12.82
N GLY A 84 1.63 15.72 11.89
CA GLY A 84 3.06 15.48 12.00
C GLY A 84 3.68 16.22 13.19
N VAL A 85 4.58 15.56 13.93
CA VAL A 85 5.24 16.16 15.11
C VAL A 85 5.97 17.46 14.76
N LYS A 86 6.57 17.52 13.58
CA LYS A 86 7.31 18.69 13.10
C LYS A 86 6.44 19.61 12.25
N SER A 87 5.59 19.07 11.37
CA SER A 87 4.81 19.89 10.43
C SER A 87 3.50 20.41 11.00
N GLY A 88 2.92 19.74 11.99
CA GLY A 88 1.56 19.97 12.48
C GLY A 88 0.48 19.65 11.44
N THR A 89 0.82 18.96 10.35
CA THR A 89 -0.11 18.69 9.23
C THR A 89 -0.41 17.22 9.05
N HIS A 90 -1.51 16.94 8.37
CA HIS A 90 -1.98 15.61 8.05
C HIS A 90 -2.34 15.54 6.56
N LEU A 91 -1.90 14.49 5.85
CA LEU A 91 -2.17 14.27 4.43
C LEU A 91 -1.83 15.48 3.54
N HIS A 92 -0.67 16.09 3.77
CA HIS A 92 -0.28 17.36 3.14
C HIS A 92 0.74 17.17 2.01
N GLU A 93 1.03 18.25 1.28
CA GLU A 93 1.90 18.23 0.09
C GLU A 93 3.33 17.70 0.31
N ALA A 94 3.91 17.16 -0.76
CA ALA A 94 5.32 16.82 -0.87
C ALA A 94 6.05 17.80 -1.81
N THR A 95 7.23 18.30 -1.41
CA THR A 95 7.97 19.36 -2.14
C THR A 95 9.40 18.93 -2.46
N PHE A 96 9.92 19.39 -3.59
CA PHE A 96 11.27 19.05 -4.04
C PHE A 96 12.35 19.82 -3.28
N LEU A 97 13.39 19.10 -2.84
CA LEU A 97 14.62 19.61 -2.23
C LEU A 97 15.77 19.75 -3.23
N SER A 98 15.74 19.00 -4.33
CA SER A 98 16.72 19.11 -5.40
C SER A 98 16.04 19.14 -6.78
N TRP A 99 16.81 19.56 -7.78
CA TRP A 99 16.40 19.74 -9.17
C TRP A 99 17.63 19.75 -10.08
N SER A 100 17.43 19.81 -11.40
CA SER A 100 18.50 19.94 -12.39
C SER A 100 19.36 21.18 -12.15
N PRO A 101 20.70 21.06 -12.18
CA PRO A 101 21.58 22.22 -11.99
C PRO A 101 21.61 23.15 -13.21
N ASN A 102 21.21 22.69 -14.39
CA ASN A 102 21.41 23.43 -15.65
C ASN A 102 20.30 23.27 -16.70
N VAL A 103 19.29 22.43 -16.48
CA VAL A 103 18.14 22.32 -17.37
C VAL A 103 16.94 23.01 -16.74
N PHE A 104 16.37 23.96 -17.47
CA PHE A 104 15.28 24.80 -17.01
C PHE A 104 14.09 24.68 -17.96
N MET A 105 12.88 24.72 -17.41
CA MET A 105 11.64 24.92 -18.15
C MET A 105 10.94 26.13 -17.56
N GLN A 106 10.56 27.09 -18.41
CA GLN A 106 10.00 28.38 -17.97
C GLN A 106 10.88 29.10 -16.93
N GLY A 107 12.21 29.08 -17.12
CA GLY A 107 13.18 29.69 -16.21
C GLY A 107 13.32 29.00 -14.84
N ARG A 108 12.61 27.89 -14.60
CA ARG A 108 12.66 27.13 -13.35
C ARG A 108 13.36 25.80 -13.60
N ALA A 109 14.27 25.43 -12.71
CA ALA A 109 15.05 24.21 -12.84
C ALA A 109 14.14 22.97 -12.83
N VAL A 110 14.38 22.01 -13.71
CA VAL A 110 13.52 20.84 -13.90
C VAL A 110 13.71 19.81 -12.79
N THR A 111 12.64 19.19 -12.29
CA THR A 111 12.71 18.09 -11.31
C THR A 111 12.67 16.73 -12.01
N ARG A 112 13.37 15.76 -11.45
CA ARG A 112 13.80 14.55 -12.15
C ARG A 112 13.85 13.35 -11.20
N LEU A 113 14.07 12.16 -11.75
CA LEU A 113 14.38 10.96 -10.98
C LEU A 113 15.47 11.26 -9.93
N THR A 114 15.39 10.61 -8.78
CA THR A 114 16.29 10.73 -7.62
C THR A 114 16.30 12.10 -6.94
N ASP A 115 15.57 13.11 -7.47
CA ASP A 115 15.48 14.40 -6.80
C ASP A 115 14.78 14.25 -5.45
N LYS A 116 15.42 14.74 -4.40
CA LYS A 116 15.00 14.56 -3.01
C LYS A 116 13.72 15.33 -2.76
N MET A 117 12.89 14.82 -1.86
CA MET A 117 11.63 15.49 -1.52
C MET A 117 11.37 15.48 -0.03
N LEU A 118 10.69 16.50 0.45
CA LEU A 118 10.01 16.53 1.73
C LEU A 118 8.58 16.01 1.54
N LEU A 119 8.04 15.29 2.53
CA LEU A 119 6.67 14.80 2.52
C LEU A 119 5.92 15.34 3.74
N ASN A 120 4.58 15.36 3.66
CA ASN A 120 3.69 15.90 4.67
C ASN A 120 4.15 17.28 5.19
N LYS A 121 4.36 18.22 4.25
CA LYS A 121 4.85 19.58 4.51
C LYS A 121 6.18 19.63 5.30
N GLY A 122 7.07 18.66 5.05
CA GLY A 122 8.39 18.62 5.66
C GLY A 122 8.43 18.00 7.05
N ASN A 123 7.42 17.22 7.41
CA ASN A 123 7.46 16.36 8.59
C ASN A 123 8.52 15.26 8.43
N THR A 124 8.58 14.67 7.24
CA THR A 124 9.59 13.68 6.86
C THR A 124 10.27 14.02 5.53
N VAL A 125 11.28 13.22 5.19
CA VAL A 125 12.12 13.37 4.00
C VAL A 125 12.26 12.05 3.27
N SER A 126 12.34 12.15 1.94
CA SER A 126 12.85 11.11 1.07
C SER A 126 14.21 11.51 0.52
N VAL A 127 15.25 10.88 1.07
CA VAL A 127 16.65 11.02 0.62
C VAL A 127 16.88 10.23 -0.67
N GLY A 128 16.13 9.14 -0.85
CA GLY A 128 16.08 8.36 -2.10
C GLY A 128 15.40 9.12 -3.24
N GLY A 129 14.56 10.11 -2.89
CA GLY A 129 13.95 11.03 -3.83
C GLY A 129 12.85 10.40 -4.68
N TYR A 130 12.43 11.17 -5.69
CA TYR A 130 11.44 10.77 -6.67
C TYR A 130 11.92 9.54 -7.45
N LYS A 131 11.08 8.52 -7.50
CA LYS A 131 11.29 7.28 -8.22
C LYS A 131 10.23 7.15 -9.30
N THR A 132 10.57 6.45 -10.36
CA THR A 132 9.61 5.91 -11.32
C THR A 132 9.78 4.42 -11.25
N ASP A 133 8.68 3.65 -11.23
CA ASP A 133 8.77 2.20 -11.25
C ASP A 133 9.69 1.71 -12.37
N LEU A 134 10.31 0.58 -12.05
CA LEU A 134 11.56 0.02 -12.54
C LEU A 134 11.68 -0.07 -14.07
N PRO A 135 12.92 -0.14 -14.60
CA PRO A 135 13.14 -0.41 -16.02
C PRO A 135 12.29 -1.59 -16.46
N GLU A 136 11.60 -1.38 -17.58
CA GLU A 136 10.86 -2.36 -18.36
C GLU A 136 11.47 -3.77 -18.22
N GLY A 137 10.66 -4.76 -17.77
CA GLY A 137 11.06 -6.17 -17.74
C GLY A 137 11.19 -6.86 -16.37
N HIS A 138 10.92 -6.21 -15.23
CA HIS A 138 11.00 -6.87 -13.91
C HIS A 138 9.78 -6.60 -13.01
N PRO A 139 8.57 -7.04 -13.39
CA PRO A 139 7.36 -6.86 -12.58
C PRO A 139 7.47 -7.49 -11.18
N GLU A 140 8.14 -8.63 -11.10
CA GLU A 140 8.41 -9.37 -9.86
C GLU A 140 9.15 -8.53 -8.81
N ARG A 141 10.00 -7.59 -9.22
CA ARG A 141 10.76 -6.77 -8.25
C ARG A 141 9.87 -5.82 -7.44
N TYR A 142 8.82 -5.25 -8.05
CA TYR A 142 7.85 -4.46 -7.29
C TYR A 142 7.03 -5.35 -6.36
N LEU A 143 6.61 -6.53 -6.85
CA LEU A 143 5.89 -7.51 -6.04
C LEU A 143 6.75 -8.02 -4.87
N CYS A 144 8.06 -8.15 -5.06
CA CYS A 144 9.00 -8.42 -3.99
C CYS A 144 9.08 -7.30 -2.97
N GLU A 145 9.15 -6.03 -3.38
CA GLU A 145 9.15 -4.91 -2.41
C GLU A 145 7.88 -4.91 -1.57
N VAL A 146 6.71 -5.08 -2.20
CA VAL A 146 5.41 -5.10 -1.51
C VAL A 146 5.27 -6.36 -0.65
N GLY A 147 5.54 -7.52 -1.22
CA GLY A 147 5.44 -8.83 -0.58
C GLY A 147 6.37 -8.95 0.62
N CYS A 148 7.65 -8.63 0.47
CA CYS A 148 8.62 -8.67 1.57
C CYS A 148 8.25 -7.69 2.69
N ARG A 149 7.75 -6.49 2.37
CA ARG A 149 7.28 -5.53 3.38
C ARG A 149 6.08 -6.07 4.14
N CYS A 150 5.10 -6.63 3.45
CA CYS A 150 3.91 -7.20 4.07
C CYS A 150 4.23 -8.45 4.89
N TYR A 151 5.17 -9.27 4.44
CA TYR A 151 5.72 -10.37 5.20
C TYR A 151 6.37 -9.86 6.50
N ALA A 152 7.28 -8.89 6.43
CA ALA A 152 7.95 -8.32 7.60
C ALA A 152 6.97 -7.71 8.62
N LEU A 153 5.93 -7.03 8.14
CA LEU A 153 4.91 -6.41 8.98
C LEU A 153 4.09 -7.45 9.74
N HIS A 154 3.74 -8.56 9.10
CA HIS A 154 2.75 -9.51 9.63
C HIS A 154 3.30 -10.90 9.97
N ARG A 155 4.62 -11.12 9.88
CA ARG A 155 5.21 -12.40 10.27
C ARG A 155 5.03 -12.65 11.78
N PRO A 156 4.80 -13.92 12.19
CA PRO A 156 4.81 -14.27 13.59
C PRO A 156 6.17 -13.93 14.20
N ARG A 157 6.19 -13.35 15.39
CA ARG A 157 7.43 -13.09 16.13
C ARG A 157 7.79 -14.29 16.97
N ASN A 158 9.09 -14.55 17.08
CA ASN A 158 9.59 -15.46 18.11
C ASN A 158 10.42 -14.65 19.10
N SER A 159 9.72 -14.02 20.05
CA SER A 159 10.32 -13.07 21.00
C SER A 159 11.47 -13.67 21.82
N VAL A 160 11.49 -14.98 22.02
CA VAL A 160 12.58 -15.70 22.70
C VAL A 160 13.84 -15.75 21.84
N THR A 161 13.72 -16.19 20.58
CA THR A 161 14.89 -16.33 19.70
C THR A 161 15.38 -15.00 19.14
N GLU A 162 14.51 -14.01 19.06
CA GLU A 162 14.80 -12.68 18.52
C GLU A 162 15.19 -11.68 19.62
N GLY A 163 15.15 -12.08 20.90
CA GLY A 163 15.50 -11.21 22.04
C GLY A 163 14.54 -10.04 22.23
N LEU A 164 13.27 -10.20 21.82
CA LEU A 164 12.24 -9.15 21.81
C LEU A 164 11.22 -9.31 22.96
N GLU A 165 11.53 -10.12 23.98
CA GLU A 165 10.61 -10.41 25.10
C GLU A 165 10.09 -9.14 25.79
N TRP A 166 10.97 -8.18 26.07
CA TRP A 166 10.59 -6.91 26.70
C TRP A 166 9.67 -6.06 25.81
N MET A 167 9.74 -6.23 24.49
CA MET A 167 8.88 -5.50 23.55
C MET A 167 7.44 -6.03 23.59
N ASP A 168 7.24 -7.31 23.89
CA ASP A 168 5.89 -7.90 24.06
C ASP A 168 5.17 -7.36 25.30
N GLU A 169 5.91 -6.85 26.30
CA GLU A 169 5.32 -6.21 27.49
C GLU A 169 4.78 -4.82 27.17
N VAL A 170 5.46 -4.09 26.28
CA VAL A 170 5.12 -2.69 25.98
C VAL A 170 4.27 -2.57 24.72
N LEU A 171 4.48 -3.39 23.69
CA LEU A 171 3.67 -3.39 22.48
C LEU A 171 2.68 -4.56 22.53
N PRO A 172 1.39 -4.34 22.23
CA PRO A 172 0.45 -5.44 22.11
C PRO A 172 0.95 -6.43 21.04
N ARG A 173 0.64 -7.72 21.23
CA ARG A 173 0.77 -8.64 20.12
C ARG A 173 -0.21 -8.21 19.04
N ASP A 174 0.31 -7.80 17.89
CA ASP A 174 -0.49 -7.72 16.67
C ASP A 174 -1.21 -9.07 16.49
N ASP A 175 -2.43 -9.08 15.96
CA ASP A 175 -3.22 -10.29 15.75
C ASP A 175 -2.56 -11.17 14.65
N GLU A 176 -1.45 -11.83 14.99
CA GLU A 176 -0.62 -12.70 14.14
C GLU A 176 -1.42 -13.89 13.55
N ALA A 177 -2.57 -14.18 14.16
CA ALA A 177 -3.47 -15.26 13.79
C ALA A 177 -4.53 -14.88 12.74
N SER A 178 -4.61 -13.62 12.29
CA SER A 178 -5.63 -13.20 11.33
C SER A 178 -5.34 -13.79 9.94
N PRO A 179 -6.17 -14.70 9.41
CA PRO A 179 -5.84 -15.34 8.13
C PRO A 179 -5.98 -14.35 6.98
N GLY A 180 -5.17 -14.48 5.93
CA GLY A 180 -5.08 -13.49 4.84
C GLY A 180 -4.44 -12.16 5.23
N ARG A 181 -3.72 -12.07 6.36
CA ARG A 181 -3.04 -10.83 6.81
C ARG A 181 -2.06 -10.26 5.79
N TYR A 182 -1.30 -11.12 5.13
CA TYR A 182 -0.33 -10.71 4.14
C TYR A 182 -1.03 -10.16 2.90
N GLN A 183 -2.00 -10.89 2.36
CA GLN A 183 -2.76 -10.48 1.18
C GLN A 183 -3.46 -9.13 1.39
N ARG A 184 -4.12 -8.93 2.54
CA ARG A 184 -4.72 -7.61 2.87
C ARG A 184 -3.72 -6.46 2.86
N CYS A 185 -2.49 -6.69 3.32
CA CYS A 185 -1.44 -5.68 3.26
C CYS A 185 -0.98 -5.42 1.83
N VAL A 186 -0.86 -6.46 1.00
CA VAL A 186 -0.55 -6.34 -0.42
C VAL A 186 -1.64 -5.52 -1.12
N ASP A 187 -2.91 -5.87 -0.92
CA ASP A 187 -4.05 -5.19 -1.52
C ASP A 187 -4.08 -3.71 -1.16
N ALA A 188 -3.98 -3.39 0.13
CA ALA A 188 -3.95 -2.01 0.60
C ALA A 188 -2.78 -1.22 -0.02
N THR A 189 -1.63 -1.87 -0.18
CA THR A 189 -0.43 -1.26 -0.79
C THR A 189 -0.65 -0.98 -2.27
N ILE A 190 -1.12 -1.97 -3.02
CA ILE A 190 -1.34 -1.86 -4.46
C ILE A 190 -2.44 -0.85 -4.74
N GLN A 191 -3.55 -0.89 -4.01
CA GLN A 191 -4.64 0.07 -4.15
C GLN A 191 -4.20 1.50 -3.82
N ALA A 192 -3.35 1.69 -2.81
CA ALA A 192 -2.81 3.01 -2.49
C ALA A 192 -1.89 3.54 -3.61
N GLN A 193 -1.06 2.66 -4.18
CA GLN A 193 -0.09 3.01 -5.23
C GLN A 193 -0.76 3.24 -6.59
N TYR A 194 -1.74 2.39 -6.92
CA TYR A 194 -2.36 2.25 -8.24
C TYR A 194 -3.90 2.31 -8.20
N PRO A 195 -4.53 3.29 -7.54
CA PRO A 195 -5.98 3.29 -7.32
C PRO A 195 -6.80 3.54 -8.59
N ASN A 196 -6.15 3.91 -9.69
CA ASN A 196 -6.79 4.28 -10.94
C ASN A 196 -6.53 3.26 -12.06
N THR A 197 -5.90 2.11 -11.75
CA THR A 197 -5.65 1.08 -12.78
C THR A 197 -6.96 0.46 -13.22
N VAL A 198 -7.24 0.47 -14.52
CA VAL A 198 -8.45 -0.08 -15.12
C VAL A 198 -8.12 -1.03 -16.27
N LEU A 199 -9.05 -1.96 -16.54
CA LEU A 199 -8.99 -2.88 -17.66
C LEU A 199 -9.90 -2.42 -18.80
N GLY A 200 -9.43 -2.55 -20.04
CA GLY A 200 -10.22 -2.28 -21.25
C GLY A 200 -10.17 -0.83 -21.75
N GLY A 201 -10.53 -0.67 -23.03
CA GLY A 201 -10.39 0.58 -23.80
C GLY A 201 -11.60 1.53 -23.78
N SER A 202 -12.54 1.39 -22.84
CA SER A 202 -13.74 2.26 -22.73
C SER A 202 -13.42 3.65 -22.15
N MET A 203 -12.22 3.85 -21.63
CA MET A 203 -11.58 5.17 -21.56
C MET A 203 -10.55 5.27 -22.67
N PRO A 204 -10.42 6.44 -23.34
CA PRO A 204 -9.62 6.57 -24.55
C PRO A 204 -8.24 5.96 -24.34
N VAL A 205 -7.92 4.95 -25.16
CA VAL A 205 -6.57 4.41 -25.32
C VAL A 205 -5.65 5.62 -25.53
N GLY A 206 -4.86 5.96 -24.51
CA GLY A 206 -4.09 7.20 -24.48
C GLY A 206 -4.29 8.11 -23.26
N ASP A 207 -5.10 7.75 -22.25
CA ASP A 207 -4.89 8.27 -20.89
C ASP A 207 -3.89 7.39 -20.13
N PRO A 208 -2.61 7.75 -20.10
CA PRO A 208 -1.58 6.93 -19.46
C PRO A 208 -1.64 6.93 -17.93
N ARG A 209 -2.66 7.55 -17.31
CA ARG A 209 -2.90 7.63 -15.86
C ARG A 209 -3.73 6.48 -15.30
N THR A 210 -4.39 5.69 -16.15
CA THR A 210 -5.30 4.60 -15.73
C THR A 210 -4.95 3.24 -16.32
N ASN A 211 -4.10 3.20 -17.35
CA ASN A 211 -3.90 2.00 -18.16
C ASN A 211 -2.58 1.29 -17.85
N TYR A 212 -1.91 1.63 -16.74
CA TYR A 212 -0.68 0.98 -16.32
C TYR A 212 -0.62 0.88 -14.80
N GLY A 213 -0.29 -0.30 -14.28
CA GLY A 213 -0.12 -0.51 -12.85
C GLY A 213 -0.43 -1.94 -12.44
N TYR A 214 -0.86 -2.11 -11.20
CA TYR A 214 -1.35 -3.38 -10.68
C TYR A 214 -2.78 -3.22 -10.18
N ILE A 215 -3.55 -4.29 -10.30
CA ILE A 215 -4.87 -4.46 -9.71
C ILE A 215 -4.75 -5.63 -8.73
N SER A 216 -5.23 -5.46 -7.50
CA SER A 216 -5.28 -6.54 -6.53
C SER A 216 -6.69 -7.13 -6.43
N GLU A 217 -6.79 -8.41 -6.04
CA GLU A 217 -8.06 -9.11 -5.82
C GLU A 217 -9.02 -9.02 -7.03
N LEU A 218 -8.52 -9.37 -8.22
CA LEU A 218 -9.32 -9.32 -9.44
C LEU A 218 -10.10 -10.62 -9.66
N GLY A 219 -11.43 -10.49 -9.72
CA GLY A 219 -12.35 -11.61 -9.94
C GLY A 219 -12.56 -11.96 -11.42
N PHE A 220 -12.71 -13.25 -11.70
CA PHE A 220 -13.03 -13.83 -13.00
C PHE A 220 -14.11 -14.91 -12.85
N TRP A 221 -14.94 -15.08 -13.87
CA TRP A 221 -15.81 -16.27 -13.97
C TRP A 221 -14.93 -17.50 -14.17
N ASP A 222 -15.14 -18.58 -13.42
CA ASP A 222 -14.33 -19.79 -13.56
C ASP A 222 -14.54 -20.40 -14.96
N PRO A 223 -13.50 -20.48 -15.82
CA PRO A 223 -13.62 -21.03 -17.17
C PRO A 223 -14.01 -22.52 -17.16
N ASN A 224 -13.65 -23.22 -16.09
CA ASN A 224 -13.76 -24.67 -15.96
C ASN A 224 -14.87 -25.11 -15.00
N ASN A 225 -15.71 -24.19 -14.53
CA ASN A 225 -16.81 -24.54 -13.64
C ASN A 225 -17.92 -25.25 -14.43
N PRO A 226 -18.15 -26.57 -14.21
CA PRO A 226 -19.15 -27.34 -14.94
C PRO A 226 -20.58 -26.93 -14.57
N SER A 227 -20.75 -26.15 -13.50
CA SER A 227 -22.02 -25.60 -13.04
C SER A 227 -22.19 -24.12 -13.37
N ASN A 228 -21.42 -23.57 -14.31
CA ASN A 228 -21.66 -22.19 -14.76
C ASN A 228 -22.93 -22.13 -15.61
N THR A 229 -24.00 -21.57 -15.05
CA THR A 229 -25.33 -21.47 -15.67
C THR A 229 -25.69 -20.05 -16.09
N PHE A 230 -24.72 -19.12 -16.10
CA PHE A 230 -24.97 -17.70 -16.37
C PHE A 230 -24.55 -17.32 -17.80
N PRO A 231 -25.47 -17.32 -18.78
CA PRO A 231 -25.14 -17.06 -20.19
C PRO A 231 -24.70 -15.60 -20.46
N ASP A 232 -25.06 -14.67 -19.59
CA ASP A 232 -24.65 -13.26 -19.59
C ASP A 232 -23.27 -13.03 -18.95
N LYS A 233 -22.66 -14.07 -18.37
CA LYS A 233 -21.39 -14.03 -17.62
C LYS A 233 -20.41 -15.03 -18.22
N PRO A 234 -19.75 -14.68 -19.34
CA PRO A 234 -18.95 -15.63 -20.10
C PRO A 234 -17.82 -16.20 -19.22
N PRO A 235 -17.61 -17.53 -19.21
CA PRO A 235 -16.53 -18.14 -18.43
C PRO A 235 -15.18 -17.48 -18.75
N GLY A 236 -14.37 -17.22 -17.71
CA GLY A 236 -13.07 -16.54 -17.73
C GLY A 236 -13.06 -15.06 -18.12
N ASN A 237 -14.22 -14.42 -18.25
CA ASN A 237 -14.27 -12.96 -18.27
C ASN A 237 -14.06 -12.38 -16.87
N VAL A 238 -13.53 -11.15 -16.84
CA VAL A 238 -13.41 -10.33 -15.63
C VAL A 238 -14.80 -10.07 -15.05
N ILE A 239 -14.93 -10.16 -13.73
CA ILE A 239 -16.13 -9.76 -12.99
C ILE A 239 -16.10 -8.24 -12.82
N LEU A 240 -17.08 -7.54 -13.38
CA LEU A 240 -17.14 -6.09 -13.29
C LEU A 240 -17.73 -5.64 -11.95
N GLN A 241 -17.28 -4.49 -11.46
CA GLN A 241 -17.78 -3.88 -10.24
C GLN A 241 -19.30 -3.66 -10.33
N GLY A 242 -20.07 -4.33 -9.48
CA GLY A 242 -21.54 -4.32 -9.52
C GLY A 242 -22.17 -5.67 -9.89
N GLU A 243 -21.49 -6.50 -10.68
CA GLU A 243 -22.00 -7.84 -11.10
C GLU A 243 -22.01 -8.86 -9.95
N GLU A 244 -21.30 -8.55 -8.87
CA GLU A 244 -21.24 -9.33 -7.62
C GLU A 244 -22.56 -9.32 -6.83
N TYR A 245 -23.44 -8.34 -7.07
CA TYR A 245 -24.66 -8.15 -6.29
C TYR A 245 -25.88 -8.97 -6.75
N ASP A 246 -25.86 -9.50 -7.98
CA ASP A 246 -26.99 -10.20 -8.62
C ASP A 246 -26.97 -11.74 -8.46
N ILE A 247 -26.20 -12.27 -7.50
CA ILE A 247 -26.02 -13.73 -7.33
C ILE A 247 -26.37 -14.14 -5.89
N PRO A 248 -27.04 -15.30 -5.68
CA PRO A 248 -27.38 -15.80 -4.35
C PRO A 248 -26.14 -15.90 -3.46
N LYS A 249 -26.09 -15.02 -2.45
CA LYS A 249 -25.05 -14.96 -1.42
C LYS A 249 -25.10 -16.25 -0.60
N VAL A 250 -24.16 -17.16 -0.82
CA VAL A 250 -24.01 -18.34 0.05
C VAL A 250 -23.39 -17.86 1.35
N PRO A 251 -24.05 -17.96 2.51
CA PRO A 251 -23.44 -17.59 3.77
C PRO A 251 -22.40 -18.65 4.13
N ARG A 252 -21.12 -18.39 3.84
CA ARG A 252 -20.02 -19.07 4.53
C ARG A 252 -19.71 -18.26 5.78
N ARG A 253 -19.61 -18.93 6.94
CA ARG A 253 -18.92 -18.33 8.09
C ARG A 253 -17.49 -18.07 7.65
N ALA A 254 -17.07 -16.81 7.61
CA ALA A 254 -15.65 -16.50 7.67
C ALA A 254 -15.08 -17.25 8.89
N PRO A 255 -13.95 -17.95 8.80
CA PRO A 255 -13.43 -18.73 9.94
C PRO A 255 -13.08 -17.88 11.18
N TRP A 256 -13.20 -16.56 11.08
CA TRP A 256 -12.85 -15.55 12.09
C TRP A 256 -14.04 -14.70 12.58
N GLY A 257 -15.28 -14.97 12.18
CA GLY A 257 -16.46 -14.29 12.74
C GLY A 257 -16.50 -12.76 12.52
N GLY A 258 -16.99 -12.34 11.35
CA GLY A 258 -17.22 -10.94 11.00
C GLY A 258 -18.10 -10.82 9.74
N THR A 259 -18.63 -9.63 9.46
CA THR A 259 -19.64 -9.40 8.42
C THR A 259 -19.11 -9.69 7.00
N ARG A 260 -19.73 -10.68 6.34
CA ARG A 260 -19.92 -10.85 4.88
C ARG A 260 -18.65 -10.85 3.99
N TRP A 261 -18.03 -12.03 3.85
CA TRP A 261 -17.17 -12.38 2.72
C TRP A 261 -17.99 -13.05 1.61
N PHE A 262 -17.80 -12.62 0.35
CA PHE A 262 -18.48 -13.20 -0.82
C PHE A 262 -17.48 -13.51 -1.92
N ASN A 263 -17.08 -14.78 -2.06
CA ASN A 263 -16.61 -15.24 -3.36
C ASN A 263 -17.85 -15.62 -4.15
N VAL A 264 -18.01 -15.02 -5.32
CA VAL A 264 -19.11 -15.35 -6.21
C VAL A 264 -19.05 -16.85 -6.55
N ARG A 265 -20.16 -17.57 -6.45
CA ARG A 265 -20.15 -19.03 -6.72
C ARG A 265 -19.73 -19.24 -8.18
N GLY A 266 -18.72 -20.09 -8.39
CA GLY A 266 -18.20 -20.35 -9.72
C GLY A 266 -17.26 -19.26 -10.25
N SER A 267 -16.61 -18.50 -9.37
CA SER A 267 -15.58 -17.52 -9.71
C SER A 267 -14.19 -17.97 -9.27
N ARG A 268 -13.17 -17.33 -9.86
CA ARG A 268 -11.76 -17.42 -9.52
C ARG A 268 -11.25 -16.01 -9.24
N TRP A 269 -10.39 -15.85 -8.25
CA TRP A 269 -9.85 -14.55 -7.84
C TRP A 269 -8.34 -14.62 -7.88
N LEU A 270 -7.70 -13.66 -8.56
CA LEU A 270 -6.25 -13.52 -8.62
C LEU A 270 -5.82 -12.47 -7.61
N ASP A 271 -4.74 -12.75 -6.90
CA ASP A 271 -4.21 -11.85 -5.87
C ASP A 271 -3.70 -10.56 -6.49
N VAL A 272 -2.92 -10.65 -7.58
CA VAL A 272 -2.36 -9.47 -8.26
C VAL A 272 -2.35 -9.65 -9.78
N VAL A 273 -2.79 -8.63 -10.51
CA VAL A 273 -2.74 -8.58 -11.97
C VAL A 273 -2.01 -7.33 -12.41
N LYS A 274 -1.00 -7.49 -13.26
CA LYS A 274 -0.27 -6.38 -13.89
C LYS A 274 -1.02 -5.94 -15.14
N VAL A 275 -1.19 -4.63 -15.27
CA VAL A 275 -1.83 -3.99 -16.41
C VAL A 275 -0.82 -3.11 -17.11
N GLU A 276 -0.70 -3.26 -18.43
CA GLU A 276 0.12 -2.41 -19.29
C GLU A 276 -0.68 -2.01 -20.52
N ASN A 277 -0.77 -0.70 -20.75
CA ASN A 277 -1.61 -0.10 -21.79
C ASN A 277 -3.07 -0.57 -21.78
N GLY A 278 -3.61 -0.88 -20.60
CA GLY A 278 -5.01 -1.29 -20.39
C GLY A 278 -5.25 -2.78 -20.65
N GLN A 279 -4.19 -3.53 -20.97
CA GLN A 279 -4.19 -4.97 -21.14
C GLN A 279 -3.54 -5.65 -19.94
N MET A 280 -4.10 -6.78 -19.52
CA MET A 280 -3.44 -7.66 -18.55
C MET A 280 -2.23 -8.30 -19.21
N THR A 281 -1.06 -8.18 -18.59
CA THR A 281 0.15 -8.83 -19.11
C THR A 281 0.65 -9.95 -18.21
N HIS A 282 0.40 -9.86 -16.90
CA HIS A 282 0.80 -10.89 -15.94
C HIS A 282 -0.25 -11.04 -14.85
N MET A 283 -0.44 -12.26 -14.39
CA MET A 283 -1.37 -12.67 -13.34
C MET A 283 -0.60 -13.48 -12.30
N TYR A 284 -0.63 -13.03 -11.04
CA TYR A 284 0.10 -13.60 -9.94
C TYR A 284 -0.88 -14.11 -8.87
N ASP A 285 -0.77 -15.39 -8.52
CA ASP A 285 -1.35 -15.97 -7.30
C ASP A 285 -0.23 -15.94 -6.25
N MET A 286 -0.21 -14.90 -5.42
CA MET A 286 0.86 -14.66 -4.44
C MET A 286 0.74 -15.65 -3.28
N LYS A 287 1.87 -16.26 -2.90
CA LYS A 287 1.94 -17.21 -1.79
C LYS A 287 2.83 -16.68 -0.69
N PHE A 288 2.29 -16.70 0.53
CA PHE A 288 3.02 -16.39 1.75
C PHE A 288 3.20 -17.64 2.62
N PRO A 289 4.07 -17.58 3.64
CA PRO A 289 4.26 -18.69 4.56
C PRO A 289 2.96 -19.13 5.24
N GLY A 290 2.65 -20.42 5.10
CA GLY A 290 1.43 -21.04 5.59
C GLY A 290 0.33 -21.20 4.55
N ASP A 291 0.48 -20.61 3.36
CA ASP A 291 -0.43 -20.83 2.24
C ASP A 291 -0.20 -22.20 1.59
N LYS A 292 -1.25 -22.74 0.97
CA LYS A 292 -1.16 -23.97 0.18
C LYS A 292 -0.53 -23.64 -1.18
N PHE A 293 0.53 -24.36 -1.50
CA PHE A 293 1.27 -24.30 -2.75
C PHE A 293 1.92 -25.68 -3.04
N PRO A 294 1.99 -26.14 -4.30
CA PRO A 294 1.35 -25.56 -5.48
C PRO A 294 -0.18 -25.67 -5.43
N ASN A 295 -0.86 -24.90 -6.28
CA ASN A 295 -2.30 -25.01 -6.45
C ASN A 295 -2.70 -26.42 -6.91
N ASP A 296 -3.92 -26.84 -6.56
CA ASP A 296 -4.47 -28.07 -7.12
C ASP A 296 -4.66 -27.93 -8.65
N ALA A 297 -4.63 -29.06 -9.36
CA ALA A 297 -4.66 -29.08 -10.82
C ALA A 297 -5.88 -28.37 -11.43
N ALA A 298 -7.03 -28.39 -10.75
CA ALA A 298 -8.24 -27.72 -11.25
C ALA A 298 -8.14 -26.19 -11.07
N LYS A 299 -7.59 -25.72 -9.94
CA LYS A 299 -7.32 -24.29 -9.72
C LYS A 299 -6.23 -23.77 -10.67
N ALA A 300 -5.11 -24.49 -10.80
CA ALA A 300 -4.01 -24.11 -11.68
C ALA A 300 -4.48 -23.97 -13.14
N ARG A 301 -5.15 -25.01 -13.67
CA ARG A 301 -5.69 -24.98 -15.04
C ARG A 301 -6.68 -23.84 -15.26
N ALA A 302 -7.54 -23.53 -14.28
CA ALA A 302 -8.47 -22.42 -14.42
C ALA A 302 -7.75 -21.07 -14.54
N TYR A 303 -6.63 -20.86 -13.86
CA TYR A 303 -5.84 -19.64 -14.00
C TYR A 303 -5.05 -19.58 -15.31
N GLU A 304 -4.48 -20.71 -15.75
CA GLU A 304 -3.86 -20.83 -17.08
C GLU A 304 -4.85 -20.48 -18.20
N ASP A 305 -6.06 -21.06 -18.17
CA ASP A 305 -7.10 -20.77 -19.17
C ASP A 305 -7.59 -19.31 -19.16
N ILE A 306 -7.57 -18.65 -17.99
CA ILE A 306 -7.86 -17.21 -17.89
C ILE A 306 -6.71 -16.41 -18.51
N ALA A 307 -5.47 -16.75 -18.17
CA ALA A 307 -4.29 -16.05 -18.66
C ALA A 307 -4.18 -16.15 -20.20
N ASP A 308 -4.36 -17.35 -20.75
CA ASP A 308 -4.39 -17.60 -22.20
C ASP A 308 -5.47 -16.77 -22.90
N ARG A 309 -6.68 -16.68 -22.31
CA ARG A 309 -7.77 -15.86 -22.87
C ARG A 309 -7.40 -14.39 -22.97
N HIS A 310 -6.69 -13.86 -21.98
CA HIS A 310 -6.37 -12.43 -21.90
C HIS A 310 -4.98 -12.09 -22.46
N GLY A 311 -4.25 -13.09 -22.98
CA GLY A 311 -2.89 -12.93 -23.48
C GLY A 311 -1.92 -12.48 -22.38
N ALA A 312 -2.12 -12.97 -21.15
CA ALA A 312 -1.29 -12.70 -19.99
C ALA A 312 -0.47 -13.94 -19.61
N GLU A 313 0.62 -13.75 -18.89
CA GLU A 313 1.38 -14.83 -18.27
C GLU A 313 0.84 -15.10 -16.86
N TYR A 314 0.74 -16.38 -16.46
CA TYR A 314 0.32 -16.78 -15.12
C TYR A 314 1.49 -17.36 -14.32
N SER A 315 1.61 -16.95 -13.06
CA SER A 315 2.54 -17.56 -12.11
C SER A 315 1.97 -17.65 -10.70
N GLU A 316 2.35 -18.70 -9.98
CA GLU A 316 2.23 -18.77 -8.52
C GLU A 316 3.48 -18.11 -7.92
N PHE A 317 3.32 -16.93 -7.34
CA PHE A 317 4.43 -16.09 -6.89
C PHE A 317 4.73 -16.33 -5.41
N VAL A 318 5.67 -17.22 -5.10
CA VAL A 318 6.03 -17.55 -3.72
C VAL A 318 7.00 -16.51 -3.18
N VAL A 319 6.51 -15.60 -2.33
CA VAL A 319 7.24 -14.39 -1.94
C VAL A 319 8.61 -14.68 -1.33
N LEU A 320 8.73 -15.71 -0.49
CA LEU A 320 10.02 -16.03 0.14
C LEU A 320 10.98 -16.82 -0.77
N ASP A 321 10.48 -17.41 -1.85
CA ASP A 321 11.31 -18.18 -2.79
C ASP A 321 11.76 -17.30 -3.98
N GLU A 322 10.89 -16.40 -4.42
CA GLU A 322 11.11 -15.51 -5.57
C GLU A 322 11.84 -14.20 -5.21
N CYS A 323 11.95 -13.85 -3.92
CA CYS A 323 12.46 -12.55 -3.48
C CYS A 323 13.69 -12.64 -2.58
N ASP A 324 14.83 -12.14 -3.07
CA ASP A 324 16.12 -12.18 -2.37
C ASP A 324 16.19 -11.29 -1.10
N ASN A 325 15.38 -10.24 -0.98
CA ASN A 325 15.59 -9.15 -0.01
C ASN A 325 14.57 -9.10 1.14
N CYS A 326 13.82 -10.17 1.39
CA CYS A 326 12.83 -10.16 2.46
C CYS A 326 13.45 -10.01 3.86
N GLU A 327 14.67 -10.50 4.08
CA GLU A 327 15.40 -10.30 5.33
C GLU A 327 15.69 -8.83 5.64
N GLU A 328 15.99 -8.02 4.63
CA GLU A 328 16.22 -6.58 4.85
C GLU A 328 14.95 -5.88 5.32
N SER A 329 13.81 -6.20 4.68
CA SER A 329 12.50 -5.67 5.09
C SER A 329 12.14 -6.06 6.52
N VAL A 330 12.48 -7.30 6.91
CA VAL A 330 12.35 -7.78 8.30
C VAL A 330 13.19 -6.95 9.25
N ARG A 331 14.49 -6.79 8.97
CA ARG A 331 15.41 -6.02 9.83
C ARG A 331 14.97 -4.58 9.99
N GLN A 332 14.50 -3.94 8.92
CA GLN A 332 13.96 -2.59 8.97
C GLN A 332 12.73 -2.52 9.87
N ARG A 333 11.78 -3.46 9.74
CA ARG A 333 10.58 -3.48 10.60
C ARG A 333 10.92 -3.75 12.07
N GLU A 334 11.91 -4.59 12.34
CA GLU A 334 12.38 -4.83 13.71
C GLU A 334 12.99 -3.58 14.34
N GLN A 335 13.78 -2.82 13.61
CA GLN A 335 14.31 -1.52 14.07
C GLN A 335 13.18 -0.52 14.36
N GLU A 336 12.18 -0.43 13.47
CA GLU A 336 11.00 0.40 13.70
C GLU A 336 10.25 -0.01 14.97
N ARG A 337 10.04 -1.31 15.18
CA ARG A 337 9.38 -1.82 16.39
C ARG A 337 10.20 -1.54 17.65
N GLN A 338 11.53 -1.69 17.61
CA GLN A 338 12.39 -1.35 18.75
C GLN A 338 12.21 0.12 19.13
N TRP A 339 12.20 1.01 18.12
CA TRP A 339 11.93 2.42 18.33
C TRP A 339 10.53 2.68 18.92
N GLU A 340 9.49 2.01 18.40
CA GLU A 340 8.12 2.08 18.93
C GLU A 340 8.04 1.62 20.40
N ALA A 341 8.70 0.50 20.73
CA ALA A 341 8.76 -0.06 22.07
C ALA A 341 9.49 0.87 23.04
N GLU A 342 10.66 1.41 22.66
CA GLU A 342 11.40 2.38 23.46
C GLU A 342 10.58 3.66 23.70
N SER A 343 9.90 4.15 22.66
CA SER A 343 9.05 5.34 22.75
C SER A 343 7.91 5.11 23.73
N ARG A 344 7.24 3.96 23.65
CA ARG A 344 6.17 3.59 24.58
C ARG A 344 6.66 3.35 26.00
N TRP A 345 7.85 2.78 26.18
CA TRP A 345 8.44 2.64 27.52
C TRP A 345 8.72 4.02 28.14
N ARG A 346 9.28 4.97 27.39
CA ARG A 346 9.49 6.34 27.87
C ARG A 346 8.18 7.02 28.29
N GLU A 347 7.08 6.75 27.60
CA GLU A 347 5.76 7.25 27.99
C GLU A 347 5.24 6.62 29.28
N LEU A 348 5.36 5.29 29.43
CA LEU A 348 4.97 4.58 30.66
C LEU A 348 5.78 5.06 31.86
N GLN A 349 7.10 5.24 31.72
CA GLN A 349 7.97 5.77 32.78
C GLN A 349 7.56 7.19 33.22
N LYS A 350 7.29 8.09 32.27
CA LYS A 350 6.77 9.44 32.59
C LYS A 350 5.44 9.39 33.34
N GLY A 351 4.57 8.42 33.01
CA GLY A 351 3.30 8.20 33.72
C GLY A 351 3.48 7.68 35.15
N LEU A 352 4.54 6.92 35.41
CA LEU A 352 4.89 6.42 36.74
C LEU A 352 5.58 7.50 37.61
N GLU A 353 6.38 8.38 37.00
CA GLU A 353 7.06 9.49 37.69
C GLU A 353 6.12 10.67 38.00
N ASN A 354 5.05 10.86 37.21
CA ASN A 354 4.00 11.85 37.45
C ASN A 354 2.61 11.17 37.46
N PRO A 355 2.25 10.44 38.54
CA PRO A 355 0.96 9.80 38.62
C PRO A 355 -0.14 10.87 38.69
N ILE A 356 -0.87 11.05 37.59
CA ILE A 356 -2.11 11.82 37.61
C ILE A 356 -3.11 11.01 38.43
N TRP A 357 -3.34 11.43 39.67
CA TRP A 357 -4.47 10.95 40.48
C TRP A 357 -5.77 11.40 39.80
N LEU A 358 -6.30 10.59 38.90
CA LEU A 358 -7.69 10.72 38.49
C LEU A 358 -8.55 10.34 39.71
N PRO A 359 -9.46 11.22 40.19
CA PRO A 359 -10.40 10.81 41.20
C PRO A 359 -11.23 9.67 40.62
N LEU A 360 -11.20 8.51 41.26
CA LEU A 360 -12.07 7.40 40.91
C LEU A 360 -13.51 7.93 40.84
N PRO A 361 -14.29 7.65 39.78
CA PRO A 361 -15.67 8.09 39.71
C PRO A 361 -16.40 7.51 40.92
N GLY A 362 -16.83 8.40 41.81
CA GLY A 362 -17.50 8.03 43.05
C GLY A 362 -18.66 7.10 42.75
N ARG A 363 -18.64 5.89 43.33
CA ARG A 363 -19.82 5.03 43.37
C ARG A 363 -20.93 5.81 44.07
N ARG A 364 -21.92 6.27 43.32
CA ARG A 364 -23.23 6.64 43.90
C ARG A 364 -23.84 5.36 44.45
N PHE A 365 -23.66 5.12 45.74
CA PHE A 365 -24.49 4.17 46.46
C PHE A 365 -25.87 4.80 46.69
N PRO A 366 -26.98 4.15 46.29
CA PRO A 366 -28.31 4.60 46.65
C PRO A 366 -28.49 4.43 48.15
N GLY A 367 -29.09 5.44 48.79
CA GLY A 367 -29.01 5.67 50.22
C GLY A 367 -29.46 4.51 51.11
N ARG A 368 -28.76 4.39 52.25
CA ARG A 368 -29.32 3.99 53.54
C ARG A 368 -28.43 4.61 54.62
N LEU A 369 -29.02 5.46 55.44
CA LEU A 369 -28.46 5.94 56.71
C LEU A 369 -28.25 4.74 57.63
N ILE A 370 -27.03 4.57 58.16
CA ILE A 370 -26.75 3.72 59.31
C ILE A 370 -25.89 4.56 60.28
N PRO A 371 -26.24 4.63 61.58
CA PRO A 371 -25.71 5.63 62.49
C PRO A 371 -24.34 5.25 63.05
N ILE A 372 -23.60 6.30 63.38
CA ILE A 372 -22.28 6.30 64.02
C ILE A 372 -22.42 5.76 65.45
N LYS A 373 -21.52 4.85 65.83
CA LYS A 373 -21.04 4.68 67.21
C LYS A 373 -19.53 4.64 67.20
#